data_AF-A0A927PK28-F1
#
_entry.id   AF-A0A927PK28-F1
#
_cell.length_a   1.000
_cell.length_b   1.000
_cell.length_c   1.000
_cell.angle_alpha   90.00
_cell.angle_beta   90.00
_cell.angle_gamma   90.00
#
_symmetry.space_group_name_H-M   'P 1'
#
loop_
_entity.id
_entity.type
_entity.pdbx_description
1 polymer ?
#
loop_
_entity_poly.entity_id
_entity_poly.type
_entity_poly.pdbx_seq_one_letter_code
_entity_poly.pdbx_strand_id
1 'polypeptide(L)'
;MTTSLNQDTTAAAVDTSAEELQRWRDKKKLLWPLSLIPATAAFLAWGLVELTGIGAFWWAGFPIVFGLIPLLDMIIGDDGENAPDEFIEELENDPFYRWVTYLYLPLQYGGLLLASWLWASGNLSVLDSIGLATTVAITSGIGINVAHELGHKKEEHERWFSRIVLAQSFYGHFYIEHNRGHHVRVATPEDPASSRIGESFYRFWPRTVRGALVSAWEIEKNRLERL
;
A
#
# COMPACT_ATOMS: atom_id res chain seq x y z
N MET A 1 -7.39 -41.46 -66.24
CA MET A 1 -6.14 -40.66 -66.17
C MET A 1 -6.51 -39.32 -65.57
N THR A 2 -6.90 -39.21 -64.29
CA THR A 2 -6.21 -39.54 -63.02
C THR A 2 -4.81 -38.95 -62.91
N THR A 3 -4.73 -37.84 -62.18
CA THR A 3 -3.55 -37.40 -61.42
C THR A 3 -4.03 -36.45 -60.32
N SER A 4 -4.54 -37.02 -59.23
CA SER A 4 -4.68 -36.31 -57.95
C SER A 4 -3.39 -36.53 -57.17
N LEU A 5 -2.66 -35.45 -56.89
CA LEU A 5 -1.50 -35.47 -56.02
C LEU A 5 -1.96 -35.66 -54.58
N ASN A 6 -1.53 -36.78 -53.98
CA ASN A 6 -1.43 -36.95 -52.54
C ASN A 6 -0.48 -35.89 -51.98
N GLN A 7 -0.94 -35.10 -51.02
CA GLN A 7 -0.08 -34.54 -50.00
C GLN A 7 -0.62 -34.95 -48.64
N ASP A 8 0.26 -35.61 -47.90
CA ASP A 8 0.08 -36.10 -46.55
C ASP A 8 -0.37 -34.99 -45.60
N THR A 9 -1.60 -35.09 -45.11
CA THR A 9 -1.99 -34.49 -43.82
C THR A 9 -1.92 -35.58 -42.76
N THR A 10 -0.70 -35.96 -42.40
CA THR A 10 -0.45 -36.55 -41.08
C THR A 10 -0.68 -35.46 -40.05
N ALA A 11 -1.66 -35.72 -39.19
CA ALA A 11 -1.96 -34.93 -38.01
C ALA A 11 -0.69 -34.71 -37.19
N ALA A 12 -0.12 -33.50 -37.27
CA ALA A 12 0.65 -32.97 -36.17
C ALA A 12 -0.35 -32.61 -35.08
N ALA A 13 -0.62 -33.57 -34.21
CA ALA A 13 -1.05 -33.26 -32.86
C ALA A 13 0.02 -32.33 -32.28
N VAL A 14 -0.23 -31.03 -32.34
CA VAL A 14 0.57 -30.04 -31.62
C VAL A 14 0.46 -30.44 -30.16
N ASP A 15 1.61 -30.79 -29.62
CA ASP A 15 1.87 -31.18 -28.25
C ASP A 15 1.45 -30.05 -27.30
N THR A 16 0.16 -30.03 -26.95
CA THR A 16 -0.45 -29.09 -26.01
C THR A 16 0.07 -29.26 -24.58
N SER A 17 0.90 -30.28 -24.29
CA SER A 17 1.38 -30.57 -22.94
C SER A 17 2.64 -29.79 -22.54
N ALA A 18 3.41 -29.31 -23.52
CA ALA A 18 4.65 -28.57 -23.27
C ALA A 18 4.43 -27.05 -23.17
N GLU A 19 3.45 -26.49 -23.88
CA GLU A 19 3.10 -25.06 -23.78
C GLU A 19 2.30 -24.72 -22.50
N GLU A 20 1.71 -25.72 -21.83
CA GLU A 20 1.06 -25.55 -20.51
C GLU A 20 2.05 -25.36 -19.34
N LEU A 21 3.37 -25.51 -19.56
CA LEU A 21 4.36 -25.67 -18.49
C LEU A 21 5.14 -24.40 -18.07
N GLN A 22 4.68 -23.19 -18.40
CA GLN A 22 5.26 -22.00 -17.77
C GLN A 22 4.23 -20.91 -17.42
N ARG A 23 3.26 -21.27 -16.56
CA ARG A 23 2.45 -20.29 -15.84
C ARG A 23 3.38 -19.35 -15.06
N TRP A 24 3.25 -18.04 -15.29
CA TRP A 24 4.05 -17.04 -14.59
C TRP A 24 3.85 -17.15 -13.07
N ARG A 25 4.93 -17.00 -12.31
CA ARG A 25 4.94 -17.03 -10.85
C ARG A 25 5.88 -15.97 -10.32
N ASP A 26 5.38 -15.18 -9.37
CA ASP A 26 6.22 -14.26 -8.61
C ASP A 26 7.21 -15.06 -7.72
N LYS A 27 8.50 -14.92 -8.01
CA LYS A 27 9.60 -15.57 -7.27
C LYS A 27 9.78 -14.98 -5.86
N LYS A 28 9.32 -13.74 -5.65
CA LYS A 28 9.38 -12.98 -4.40
C LYS A 28 8.05 -13.00 -3.64
N LYS A 29 7.08 -13.84 -4.02
CA LYS A 29 5.78 -13.97 -3.32
C LYS A 29 5.92 -14.10 -1.81
N LEU A 30 6.88 -14.90 -1.32
CA LEU A 30 7.10 -15.10 0.12
C LEU A 30 7.63 -13.86 0.86
N LEU A 31 8.07 -12.83 0.14
CA LEU A 31 8.54 -11.55 0.68
C LEU A 31 7.42 -10.52 0.85
N TRP A 32 6.22 -10.75 0.31
CA TRP A 32 5.09 -9.81 0.46
C TRP A 32 4.77 -9.45 1.92
N PRO A 33 4.86 -10.37 2.92
CA PRO A 33 4.65 -10.02 4.32
C PRO A 33 5.63 -8.96 4.86
N LEU A 34 6.75 -8.68 4.20
CA LEU A 34 7.66 -7.58 4.60
C LEU A 34 6.97 -6.22 4.53
N SER A 35 5.91 -6.07 3.71
CA SER A 35 5.07 -4.87 3.69
C SER A 35 4.37 -4.57 5.02
N LEU A 36 4.29 -5.55 5.93
CA LEU A 36 3.71 -5.40 7.27
C LEU A 36 4.69 -4.82 8.30
N ILE A 37 5.99 -4.75 7.99
CA ILE A 37 7.02 -4.25 8.92
C ILE A 37 6.67 -2.86 9.50
N PRO A 38 6.23 -1.86 8.71
CA PRO A 38 5.79 -0.59 9.27
C PRO A 38 4.63 -0.72 10.27
N ALA A 39 3.71 -1.64 10.04
CA ALA A 39 2.54 -1.85 10.91
C ALA A 39 2.91 -2.50 12.25
N THR A 40 4.05 -3.19 12.33
CA THR A 40 4.53 -3.81 13.58
C THR A 40 5.40 -2.89 14.42
N ALA A 41 5.74 -1.69 13.94
CA ALA A 41 6.74 -0.80 14.55
C ALA A 41 6.45 -0.48 16.03
N ALA A 42 5.18 -0.23 16.41
CA ALA A 42 4.82 0.07 17.79
C ALA A 42 5.02 -1.13 18.74
N PHE A 43 4.76 -2.35 18.26
CA PHE A 43 4.98 -3.57 19.05
C PHE A 43 6.48 -3.86 19.21
N LEU A 44 7.26 -3.67 18.15
CA LEU A 44 8.71 -3.80 18.19
C LEU A 44 9.34 -2.78 19.14
N ALA A 45 8.90 -1.52 19.06
CA ALA A 45 9.32 -0.48 19.99
C ALA A 45 9.05 -0.88 21.44
N TRP A 46 7.81 -1.26 21.75
CA TRP A 46 7.43 -1.70 23.10
C TRP A 46 8.28 -2.90 23.57
N GLY A 47 8.37 -3.96 22.76
CA GLY A 47 9.14 -5.15 23.11
C GLY A 47 10.63 -4.84 23.37
N LEU A 48 11.24 -3.98 22.56
CA LEU A 48 12.64 -3.58 22.74
C LEU A 48 12.84 -2.74 24.01
N VAL A 49 11.91 -1.84 24.34
CA VAL A 49 11.95 -1.07 25.59
C VAL A 49 11.80 -1.98 26.80
N GLU A 50 10.85 -2.92 26.80
CA GLU A 50 10.67 -3.88 27.90
C GLU A 50 11.89 -4.78 28.09
N LEU A 51 12.52 -5.23 27.00
CA LEU A 51 13.68 -6.11 27.06
C LEU A 51 14.96 -5.40 27.52
N THR A 52 15.12 -4.11 27.21
CA THR A 52 16.40 -3.40 27.40
C THR A 52 16.35 -2.27 28.42
N GLY A 53 15.16 -1.75 28.73
CA GLY A 53 14.95 -0.53 29.51
C GLY A 53 15.32 0.76 28.78
N ILE A 54 15.66 0.72 27.49
CA ILE A 54 16.18 1.88 26.74
C ILE A 54 15.03 2.60 26.01
N GLY A 55 14.62 3.77 26.49
CA GLY A 55 13.54 4.58 25.91
C GLY A 55 13.78 5.05 24.45
N ALA A 56 15.02 5.06 23.97
CA ALA A 56 15.33 5.42 22.58
C ALA A 56 14.59 4.53 21.55
N PHE A 57 14.25 3.29 21.92
CA PHE A 57 13.49 2.39 21.04
C PHE A 57 12.05 2.85 20.77
N TRP A 58 11.49 3.79 21.55
CA TRP A 58 10.20 4.41 21.20
C TRP A 58 10.22 5.12 19.85
N TRP A 59 11.40 5.51 19.37
CA TRP A 59 11.61 6.16 18.07
C TRP A 59 11.74 5.17 16.91
N ALA A 60 11.45 3.88 17.11
CA ALA A 60 11.68 2.80 16.14
C ALA A 60 11.08 3.06 14.74
N GLY A 61 10.03 3.86 14.61
CA GLY A 61 9.45 4.20 13.30
C GLY A 61 10.47 4.78 12.31
N PHE A 62 11.36 5.68 12.76
CA PHE A 62 12.40 6.26 11.90
C PHE A 62 13.43 5.23 11.40
N PRO A 63 14.17 4.51 12.26
CA PRO A 63 15.16 3.53 11.80
C PRO A 63 14.50 2.37 11.05
N ILE A 64 13.23 2.02 11.32
CA ILE A 64 12.53 1.02 10.50
C ILE A 64 12.33 1.54 9.08
N VAL A 65 11.79 2.75 8.90
CA VAL A 65 11.40 3.28 7.59
C VAL A 65 12.57 3.81 6.77
N PHE A 66 13.52 4.47 7.42
CA PHE A 66 14.66 5.10 6.74
C PHE A 66 15.96 4.30 6.88
N GLY A 67 15.95 3.19 7.62
CA GLY A 67 17.10 2.31 7.80
C GLY A 67 16.82 0.88 7.35
N LEU A 68 15.96 0.17 8.10
CA LEU A 68 15.69 -1.25 7.88
C LEU A 68 15.06 -1.53 6.52
N ILE A 69 14.01 -0.79 6.13
CA ILE A 69 13.34 -1.01 4.84
C ILE A 69 14.28 -0.75 3.66
N PRO A 70 15.00 0.40 3.57
CA PRO A 70 16.00 0.61 2.52
C PRO A 70 17.11 -0.44 2.53
N LEU A 71 17.56 -0.88 3.70
CA LEU A 71 18.56 -1.95 3.80
C LEU A 71 18.04 -3.29 3.25
N LEU A 72 16.80 -3.65 3.59
CA LEU A 72 16.15 -4.85 3.05
C LEU A 72 15.97 -4.75 1.54
N ASP A 73 15.55 -3.58 1.03
CA ASP A 73 15.41 -3.30 -0.40
C ASP A 73 16.75 -3.51 -1.14
N MET A 74 17.84 -2.96 -0.60
CA MET A 74 19.20 -3.16 -1.15
C MET A 74 19.66 -4.63 -1.13
N ILE A 75 19.28 -5.40 -0.11
CA ILE A 75 19.68 -6.82 0.03
C ILE A 75 18.84 -7.72 -0.89
N ILE A 76 17.54 -7.45 -1.00
CA ILE A 76 16.61 -8.22 -1.85
C ILE A 76 16.90 -7.93 -3.33
N GLY A 77 17.27 -6.69 -3.64
CA GLY A 77 17.62 -6.25 -4.98
C GLY A 77 16.41 -6.05 -5.89
N ASP A 78 16.69 -5.45 -7.05
CA ASP A 78 15.67 -5.07 -8.04
C ASP A 78 14.82 -6.27 -8.47
N ASP A 79 13.54 -6.00 -8.76
CA ASP A 79 12.71 -6.93 -9.50
C ASP A 79 12.68 -6.51 -10.97
N GLY A 80 13.20 -7.36 -11.85
CA GLY A 80 13.37 -7.04 -13.27
C GLY A 80 12.18 -7.45 -14.14
N GLU A 81 11.18 -8.14 -13.57
CA GLU A 81 10.07 -8.74 -14.30
C GLU A 81 8.74 -8.27 -13.67
N ASN A 82 8.00 -7.42 -14.39
CA ASN A 82 6.60 -7.14 -14.03
C ASN A 82 5.73 -8.36 -14.33
N ALA A 83 4.64 -8.50 -13.58
CA ALA A 83 3.59 -9.45 -13.93
C ALA A 83 3.06 -9.14 -15.34
N PRO A 84 2.96 -10.14 -16.24
CA PRO A 84 2.28 -9.96 -17.52
C PRO A 84 0.82 -9.53 -17.30
N ASP A 85 0.29 -8.67 -18.17
CA ASP A 85 -1.05 -8.08 -18.03
C ASP A 85 -2.17 -9.14 -17.84
N GLU A 86 -2.01 -10.30 -18.47
CA GLU A 86 -2.93 -11.44 -18.36
C GLU A 86 -3.05 -12.04 -16.96
N PHE A 87 -2.04 -11.85 -16.09
CA PHE A 87 -2.04 -12.35 -14.72
C PHE A 87 -2.41 -11.29 -13.68
N ILE A 88 -2.64 -10.03 -14.06
CA ILE A 88 -2.95 -8.95 -13.11
C ILE A 88 -4.24 -9.25 -12.34
N GLU A 89 -5.33 -9.64 -13.03
CA GLU A 89 -6.60 -9.94 -12.36
C GLU A 89 -6.49 -11.18 -11.45
N GLU A 90 -5.67 -12.17 -11.82
CA GLU A 90 -5.40 -13.32 -10.96
C GLU A 90 -4.64 -12.88 -9.69
N LEU A 91 -3.60 -12.06 -9.85
CA LEU A 91 -2.77 -11.58 -8.75
C LEU A 91 -3.56 -10.69 -7.78
N GLU A 92 -4.41 -9.81 -8.30
CA GLU A 92 -5.30 -8.96 -7.50
C GLU A 92 -6.27 -9.77 -6.63
N ASN A 93 -6.66 -10.96 -7.09
CA ASN A 93 -7.55 -11.87 -6.40
C ASN A 93 -6.82 -12.95 -5.58
N ASP A 94 -5.49 -12.95 -5.57
CA ASP A 94 -4.70 -13.92 -4.82
C ASP A 94 -5.02 -13.81 -3.32
N PRO A 95 -5.53 -14.88 -2.67
CA PRO A 95 -5.89 -14.81 -1.26
C PRO A 95 -4.71 -14.44 -0.37
N PHE A 96 -3.49 -14.86 -0.71
CA PHE A 96 -2.30 -14.54 0.06
C PHE A 96 -1.99 -13.05 -0.01
N TYR A 97 -2.10 -12.45 -1.20
CA TYR A 97 -1.95 -11.00 -1.37
C TYR A 97 -2.96 -10.23 -0.52
N ARG A 98 -4.24 -10.60 -0.64
CA ARG A 98 -5.35 -9.94 0.09
C ARG A 98 -5.18 -10.05 1.59
N TRP A 99 -4.80 -11.21 2.12
CA TRP A 99 -4.56 -11.40 3.55
C TRP A 99 -3.40 -10.54 4.07
N VAL A 100 -2.31 -10.43 3.32
CA VAL A 100 -1.21 -9.52 3.70
C VAL A 100 -1.72 -8.09 3.80
N THR A 101 -2.48 -7.61 2.81
CA THR A 101 -3.06 -6.26 2.83
C THR A 101 -4.04 -6.07 3.99
N TYR A 102 -4.89 -7.07 4.29
CA TYR A 102 -5.83 -7.01 5.40
C TYR A 102 -5.15 -7.01 6.76
N LEU A 103 -4.06 -7.77 6.94
CA LEU A 103 -3.33 -7.86 8.20
C LEU A 103 -2.68 -6.53 8.61
N TYR A 104 -2.45 -5.63 7.66
CA TYR A 104 -1.97 -4.29 7.99
C TYR A 104 -2.93 -3.54 8.91
N LEU A 105 -4.24 -3.63 8.67
CA LEU A 105 -5.26 -2.93 9.44
C LEU A 105 -5.28 -3.29 10.94
N PRO A 106 -5.40 -4.57 11.36
CA PRO A 106 -5.37 -4.94 12.77
C PRO A 106 -3.99 -4.68 13.41
N LEU A 107 -2.89 -4.76 12.66
CA LEU A 107 -1.57 -4.39 13.19
C LEU A 107 -1.47 -2.90 13.46
N GLN A 108 -1.89 -2.06 12.50
CA GLN A 108 -1.91 -0.61 12.64
C GLN A 108 -2.77 -0.17 13.83
N TYR A 109 -4.02 -0.66 13.92
CA TYR A 109 -4.92 -0.31 15.03
C TYR A 109 -4.54 -0.95 16.35
N GLY A 110 -3.99 -2.17 16.33
CA GLY A 110 -3.44 -2.81 17.52
C GLY A 110 -2.26 -2.00 18.09
N GLY A 111 -1.38 -1.48 17.22
CA GLY A 111 -0.29 -0.59 17.61
C GLY A 111 -0.81 0.74 18.18
N LEU A 112 -1.86 1.32 17.58
CA LEU A 112 -2.52 2.51 18.11
C LEU A 112 -3.14 2.28 19.50
N LEU A 113 -3.84 1.16 19.69
CA LEU A 113 -4.45 0.79 20.96
C LEU A 113 -3.39 0.53 22.04
N LEU A 114 -2.31 -0.18 21.68
CA LEU A 114 -1.15 -0.37 22.55
C LEU A 114 -0.55 0.97 22.97
N ALA A 115 -0.31 1.87 22.02
CA ALA A 115 0.25 3.18 22.32
C ALA A 115 -0.68 4.01 23.22
N SER A 116 -1.99 3.95 22.97
CA SER A 116 -3.00 4.62 23.80
C SER A 116 -3.02 4.07 25.22
N TRP A 117 -2.91 2.75 25.37
CA TRP A 117 -2.82 2.09 26.67
C TRP A 117 -1.54 2.47 27.43
N LEU A 118 -0.39 2.45 26.76
CA LEU A 118 0.89 2.87 27.35
C LEU A 118 0.83 4.33 27.82
N TRP A 119 0.22 5.21 27.02
CA TRP A 119 0.04 6.60 27.40
C TRP A 119 -0.87 6.77 28.62
N ALA A 120 -2.00 6.04 28.64
CA ALA A 120 -2.94 6.07 29.76
C ALA A 120 -2.36 5.50 31.05
N SER A 121 -1.39 4.58 30.96
CA SER A 121 -0.74 3.98 32.13
C SER A 121 0.14 4.97 32.94
N GLY A 122 0.55 6.09 32.34
CA GLY A 122 1.28 7.16 33.02
C GLY A 122 2.78 6.92 33.23
N ASN A 123 3.37 5.88 32.63
CA ASN A 123 4.78 5.51 32.85
C ASN A 123 5.76 6.06 31.79
N LEU A 124 5.27 6.81 30.79
CA LEU A 124 6.12 7.37 29.73
C LEU A 124 6.64 8.75 30.12
N SER A 125 7.94 8.98 29.94
CA SER A 125 8.46 10.35 29.95
C SER A 125 7.95 11.12 28.73
N VAL A 126 8.05 12.46 28.77
CA VAL A 126 7.65 13.30 27.61
C VAL A 126 8.39 12.90 26.33
N LEU A 127 9.69 12.58 26.42
CA LEU A 127 10.48 12.15 25.26
C LEU A 127 10.03 10.80 24.72
N ASP A 128 9.68 9.86 25.60
CA ASP A 128 9.17 8.54 25.24
C ASP A 128 7.78 8.66 24.59
N SER A 129 6.91 9.52 25.13
CA SER A 129 5.60 9.83 24.55
C SER A 129 5.73 10.40 23.15
N ILE A 130 6.67 11.32 22.90
CA ILE A 130 6.90 11.89 21.56
C ILE A 130 7.45 10.82 20.61
N GLY A 131 8.40 9.99 21.07
CA GLY A 131 8.96 8.91 20.27
C GLY A 131 7.87 7.93 19.83
N LEU A 132 7.06 7.46 20.78
CA LEU A 132 5.96 6.52 20.54
C LEU A 132 4.89 7.15 19.63
N ALA A 133 4.50 8.41 19.88
CA ALA A 133 3.58 9.14 19.00
C ALA A 133 4.10 9.21 17.57
N THR A 134 5.40 9.48 17.41
CA THR A 134 6.04 9.60 16.10
C THR A 134 6.08 8.25 15.39
N THR A 135 6.41 7.16 16.10
CA THR A 135 6.36 5.80 15.54
C THR A 135 4.96 5.45 15.04
N VAL A 136 3.92 5.71 15.85
CA VAL A 136 2.52 5.46 15.46
C VAL A 136 2.09 6.35 14.29
N ALA A 137 2.51 7.62 14.26
CA ALA A 137 2.22 8.53 13.16
C ALA A 137 2.85 8.08 11.83
N ILE A 138 4.10 7.62 11.87
CA ILE A 138 4.80 7.06 10.71
C ILE A 138 4.07 5.80 10.20
N THR A 139 3.70 4.87 11.09
CA THR A 139 2.92 3.69 10.74
C THR A 139 1.60 4.09 10.05
N SER A 140 0.84 5.02 10.65
CA SER A 140 -0.41 5.47 10.06
C SER A 140 -0.23 6.19 8.72
N GLY A 141 0.86 6.94 8.55
CA GLY A 141 1.17 7.64 7.30
C GLY A 141 1.47 6.66 6.17
N ILE A 142 2.26 5.62 6.42
CA ILE A 142 2.59 4.57 5.44
C ILE A 142 1.35 3.74 5.08
N GLY A 143 0.37 3.63 5.99
CA GLY A 143 -0.91 2.98 5.75
C GLY A 143 -1.65 3.50 4.52
N ILE A 144 -1.34 4.70 4.03
CA ILE A 144 -1.92 5.22 2.77
C ILE A 144 -1.69 4.28 1.57
N ASN A 145 -0.59 3.53 1.53
CA ASN A 145 -0.31 2.58 0.45
C ASN A 145 -1.28 1.40 0.47
N VAL A 146 -1.62 0.92 1.67
CA VAL A 146 -2.62 -0.13 1.87
C VAL A 146 -4.02 0.41 1.59
N ALA A 147 -4.31 1.64 2.04
CA ALA A 147 -5.57 2.30 1.74
C ALA A 147 -5.77 2.53 0.24
N HIS A 148 -4.69 2.87 -0.48
CA HIS A 148 -4.68 3.00 -1.92
C HIS A 148 -5.11 1.69 -2.59
N GLU A 149 -4.45 0.59 -2.24
CA GLU A 149 -4.75 -0.73 -2.78
C GLU A 149 -6.19 -1.16 -2.50
N LEU A 150 -6.60 -1.12 -1.23
CA LEU A 150 -7.95 -1.48 -0.81
C LEU A 150 -9.04 -0.56 -1.38
N GLY A 151 -8.68 0.69 -1.66
CA GLY A 151 -9.57 1.69 -2.22
C GLY A 151 -9.97 1.40 -3.66
N HIS A 152 -9.13 0.70 -4.41
CA HIS A 152 -9.38 0.33 -5.82
C HIS A 152 -10.12 -0.98 -5.99
N LYS A 153 -10.16 -1.83 -4.96
CA LYS A 153 -10.87 -3.11 -5.01
C LYS A 153 -12.35 -2.95 -5.31
N LYS A 154 -12.99 -3.98 -5.88
CA LYS A 154 -14.40 -3.93 -6.30
C LYS A 154 -15.34 -4.09 -5.10
N GLU A 155 -14.90 -4.83 -4.09
CA GLU A 155 -15.66 -5.27 -2.95
C GLU A 155 -15.84 -4.15 -1.92
N GLU A 156 -17.08 -4.02 -1.43
CA GLU A 156 -17.46 -2.91 -0.55
C GLU A 156 -16.70 -2.93 0.79
N HIS A 157 -16.45 -4.12 1.34
CA HIS A 157 -15.76 -4.26 2.63
C HIS A 157 -14.29 -3.81 2.54
N GLU A 158 -13.60 -4.05 1.42
CA GLU A 158 -12.22 -3.59 1.20
C GLU A 158 -12.17 -2.06 1.06
N ARG A 159 -13.10 -1.48 0.30
CA ARG A 159 -13.26 -0.02 0.23
C ARG A 159 -13.60 0.60 1.58
N TRP A 160 -14.30 -0.13 2.45
CA TRP A 160 -14.53 0.29 3.82
C TRP A 160 -13.25 0.21 4.67
N PHE A 161 -12.45 -0.85 4.53
CA PHE A 161 -11.13 -0.94 5.18
C PHE A 161 -10.19 0.19 4.77
N SER A 162 -10.15 0.57 3.48
CA SER A 162 -9.39 1.73 3.01
C SER A 162 -9.72 3.01 3.81
N ARG A 163 -11.01 3.28 4.00
CA ARG A 163 -11.48 4.44 4.77
C ARG A 163 -11.08 4.37 6.25
N ILE A 164 -11.05 3.18 6.85
CA ILE A 164 -10.60 2.99 8.23
C ILE A 164 -9.10 3.21 8.36
N VAL A 165 -8.30 2.64 7.47
CA VAL A 165 -6.84 2.84 7.46
C VAL A 165 -6.49 4.34 7.44
N LEU A 166 -7.21 5.13 6.63
CA LEU A 166 -7.03 6.59 6.52
C LEU A 166 -7.60 7.38 7.71
N ALA A 167 -8.50 6.80 8.49
CA ALA A 167 -9.14 7.52 9.59
C ALA A 167 -8.15 7.88 10.70
N GLN A 168 -7.18 6.99 10.99
CA GLN A 168 -6.16 7.24 12.01
C GLN A 168 -5.29 8.47 11.69
N SER A 169 -4.98 8.71 10.41
CA SER A 169 -4.21 9.88 9.96
C SER A 169 -5.08 11.09 9.60
N PHE A 170 -6.40 11.01 9.81
CA PHE A 170 -7.38 12.02 9.39
C PHE A 170 -7.30 12.37 7.90
N TYR A 171 -6.89 11.40 7.06
CA TYR A 171 -6.62 11.61 5.64
C TYR A 171 -7.71 11.01 4.73
N GLY A 172 -8.95 10.94 5.22
CA GLY A 172 -10.06 10.29 4.51
C GLY A 172 -10.43 10.93 3.16
N HIS A 173 -10.10 12.21 2.94
CA HIS A 173 -10.32 12.89 1.67
C HIS A 173 -9.53 12.25 0.51
N PHE A 174 -8.40 11.59 0.81
CA PHE A 174 -7.63 10.84 -0.19
C PHE A 174 -8.46 9.77 -0.89
N TYR A 175 -9.30 9.03 -0.17
CA TYR A 175 -10.14 7.98 -0.78
C TYR A 175 -11.06 8.54 -1.87
N ILE A 176 -11.61 9.74 -1.65
CA ILE A 176 -12.51 10.40 -2.62
C ILE A 176 -11.68 10.99 -3.76
N GLU A 177 -10.67 11.79 -3.41
CA GLU A 177 -9.86 12.54 -4.35
C GLU A 177 -9.10 11.62 -5.29
N HIS A 178 -8.44 10.60 -4.75
CA HIS A 178 -7.64 9.69 -5.54
C HIS A 178 -8.49 8.96 -6.58
N ASN A 179 -9.57 8.33 -6.12
CA ASN A 179 -10.39 7.44 -6.95
C ASN A 179 -11.28 8.17 -7.96
N ARG A 180 -11.70 9.41 -7.67
CA ARG A 180 -12.65 10.15 -8.51
C ARG A 180 -12.10 11.47 -9.06
N GLY A 181 -10.91 11.85 -8.63
CA GLY A 181 -10.24 13.08 -9.02
C GLY A 181 -8.93 12.79 -9.74
N HIS A 182 -7.91 12.36 -8.98
CA HIS A 182 -6.56 12.13 -9.48
C HIS A 182 -6.53 11.22 -10.70
N HIS A 183 -7.10 10.01 -10.65
CA HIS A 183 -7.09 9.09 -11.82
C HIS A 183 -7.74 9.68 -13.08
N VAL A 184 -8.69 10.60 -12.92
CA VAL A 184 -9.39 11.24 -14.04
C VAL A 184 -8.56 12.39 -14.64
N ARG A 185 -7.72 13.04 -13.82
CA ARG A 185 -7.00 14.28 -14.16
C ARG A 185 -5.48 14.14 -14.05
N VAL A 186 -4.97 12.93 -13.88
CA VAL A 186 -3.54 12.68 -13.67
C VAL A 186 -2.72 13.30 -14.81
N ALA A 187 -1.62 13.94 -14.44
CA ALA A 187 -0.75 14.71 -15.32
C ALA A 187 -1.40 15.93 -16.01
N THR A 188 -2.51 16.46 -15.49
CA THR A 188 -3.10 17.74 -15.93
C THR A 188 -2.93 18.87 -14.90
N PRO A 189 -3.05 20.16 -15.29
CA PRO A 189 -2.97 21.28 -14.35
C PRO A 189 -4.02 21.29 -13.24
N GLU A 190 -5.16 20.62 -13.47
CA GLU A 190 -6.30 20.53 -12.55
C GLU A 190 -6.12 19.45 -11.48
N ASP A 191 -5.15 18.53 -11.63
CA ASP A 191 -4.84 17.54 -10.61
C ASP A 191 -3.93 18.13 -9.53
N PRO A 192 -4.40 18.24 -8.27
CA PRO A 192 -3.58 18.75 -7.19
C PRO A 192 -2.36 17.86 -6.89
N ALA A 193 -2.45 16.55 -7.14
CA ALA A 193 -1.38 15.58 -6.88
C ALA A 193 -0.32 15.52 -7.99
N SER A 194 -0.57 16.11 -9.16
CA SER A 194 0.42 16.23 -10.22
C SER A 194 1.39 17.37 -9.94
N SER A 195 2.69 17.07 -9.92
CA SER A 195 3.73 18.09 -9.77
C SER A 195 3.87 18.93 -11.04
N ARG A 196 4.09 20.24 -10.87
CA ARG A 196 4.32 21.14 -12.01
C ARG A 196 5.80 21.13 -12.40
N ILE A 197 6.09 21.38 -13.67
CA ILE A 197 7.49 21.52 -14.14
C ILE A 197 8.19 22.62 -13.34
N GLY A 198 9.33 22.28 -12.75
CA GLY A 198 10.14 23.20 -11.93
C GLY A 198 9.57 23.50 -10.53
N GLU A 199 8.52 22.81 -10.10
CA GLU A 199 7.98 22.97 -8.75
C GLU A 199 8.84 22.26 -7.70
N SER A 200 9.31 23.00 -6.70
CA SER A 200 10.03 22.40 -5.58
C SER A 200 9.09 21.63 -4.67
N PHE A 201 9.61 20.62 -3.97
CA PHE A 201 8.86 19.87 -2.96
C PHE A 201 8.12 20.77 -1.96
N TYR A 202 8.79 21.81 -1.45
CA TYR A 202 8.22 22.71 -0.45
C TYR A 202 7.08 23.59 -0.99
N ARG A 203 7.00 23.79 -2.30
CA ARG A 203 5.87 24.46 -2.96
C ARG A 203 4.76 23.47 -3.29
N PHE A 204 5.14 22.27 -3.73
CA PHE A 204 4.24 21.17 -4.07
C PHE A 204 3.43 20.70 -2.85
N TRP A 205 4.10 20.38 -1.74
CA TRP A 205 3.48 19.73 -0.57
C TRP A 205 2.25 20.46 -0.01
N PRO A 206 2.32 21.76 0.35
CA PRO A 206 1.14 22.46 0.86
C PRO A 206 0.06 22.66 -0.22
N ARG A 207 0.45 22.75 -1.50
CA ARG A 207 -0.49 22.87 -2.62
C ARG A 207 -1.27 21.57 -2.82
N THR A 208 -0.60 20.43 -2.87
CA THR A 208 -1.25 19.13 -3.10
C THR A 208 -2.16 18.78 -1.93
N VAL A 209 -1.74 18.96 -0.67
CA VAL A 209 -2.56 18.59 0.50
C VAL A 209 -3.84 19.43 0.54
N ARG A 210 -3.72 20.76 0.41
CA ARG A 210 -4.90 21.64 0.40
C ARG A 210 -5.77 21.40 -0.84
N GLY A 211 -5.14 21.29 -2.01
CA GLY A 211 -5.83 21.08 -3.28
C GLY A 211 -6.61 19.77 -3.30
N ALA A 212 -6.03 18.69 -2.77
CA ALA A 212 -6.69 17.40 -2.68
C ALA A 212 -7.92 17.45 -1.76
N LEU A 213 -7.81 18.12 -0.61
CA LEU A 213 -8.95 18.31 0.29
C LEU A 213 -10.10 19.08 -0.38
N VAL A 214 -9.79 20.18 -1.08
CA VAL A 214 -10.79 20.99 -1.80
C VAL A 214 -11.41 20.19 -2.94
N SER A 215 -10.59 19.51 -3.75
CA SER A 215 -11.03 18.62 -4.83
C SER A 215 -12.00 17.54 -4.33
N ALA A 216 -11.65 16.85 -3.24
CA ALA A 216 -12.51 15.84 -2.63
C ALA A 216 -13.86 16.41 -2.19
N TRP A 217 -13.85 17.60 -1.57
CA TRP A 217 -15.07 18.28 -1.13
C TRP A 217 -15.98 18.63 -2.31
N GLU A 218 -15.43 19.17 -3.38
CA GLU A 218 -16.18 19.52 -4.60
C GLU A 218 -16.77 18.28 -5.29
N ILE A 219 -15.99 17.21 -5.40
CA ILE A 219 -16.44 15.92 -5.95
C ILE A 219 -17.64 15.40 -5.14
N GLU A 220 -17.53 15.41 -3.81
CA GLU A 220 -18.56 14.85 -2.95
C GLU A 220 -19.81 15.74 -2.88
N LYS A 221 -19.64 17.06 -2.90
CA LYS A 221 -20.75 18.02 -3.06
C LYS A 221 -21.53 17.74 -4.34
N ASN A 222 -20.83 17.63 -5.48
CA ASN A 222 -21.46 17.35 -6.76
C ASN A 222 -22.18 15.99 -6.79
N ARG A 223 -21.69 14.99 -6.04
CA ARG A 223 -22.37 13.70 -5.88
C ARG A 223 -23.70 13.87 -5.13
N LEU A 224 -23.69 14.63 -4.04
CA LEU A 224 -24.87 14.85 -3.20
C LEU A 224 -25.96 15.66 -3.91
N GLU A 225 -25.59 16.61 -4.77
CA GLU A 225 -26.53 17.39 -5.59
C GLU A 225 -27.24 16.56 -6.68
N ARG A 226 -26.71 15.37 -7.01
CA ARG A 226 -27.28 14.45 -8.00
C ARG A 226 -28.16 13.35 -7.36
N LEU A 227 -28.28 13.31 -6.03
CA LEU A 227 -29.16 12.40 -5.29
C LEU A 227 -30.53 13.04 -5.06
#